data_AF-A0A4Q0SAC4-F1
#
_entry.id   AF-A0A4Q0SAC4-F1
#
_cell.length_a   1.000
_cell.length_b   1.000
_cell.length_c   1.000
_cell.angle_alpha   90.00
_cell.angle_beta   90.00
_cell.angle_gamma   90.00
#
_symmetry.space_group_name_H-M   'P 1'
#
loop_
_entity.id
_entity.type
_entity.pdbx_description
1 polymer ?
#
loop_
_entity_poly.entity_id
_entity_poly.type
_entity_poly.pdbx_seq_one_letter_code
_entity_poly.pdbx_strand_id
1 'polypeptide(L)'
;MLRRVVLRFARDRKANVAIIFALMMVPTIFLLGMTLDYTLALRKREQLNAAADAAAIAAVRPAMLTQTDTSVVRATAEAVFAAKANLPGLSAVPTPTVTVTDSGLARTITVSYTAESINNFPGVLGKQTWQVAGSATAKASSAPNMNFYLLLDDSPSMAIAATQTDINNMIAATNSQPSYARNCAFACHEVHPNNQNPSSTNKDNLTVARNKNITLRIDLVTNAVKQLLVGPWSCPQSGVSGGVMQCMAALNNTTYKAAIYTFDYNFNTIQTLTTPTTAGTMIGNIQLMTVDHQNCVIYGNCSTDYGSDISGGLTGVNGVMPAPGSGTNQAGDTPQEVVFLVTDGVEDKLIPKTASCDPNATYPLPTVGTTQVRCQQPLNTAACTTIKNRGIRIAVLYTEYLQLPTDNWYNTRIAQFNNPSSSTGTIAQRLESCASPGLYASVQTGGDISAALTNLFLKVASSTASLVQ
;
A
#
# COMPACT_ATOMS: atom_id res chain seq x y z
N MET A 1 -87.13 13.59 7.75
CA MET A 1 -86.87 14.44 6.55
C MET A 1 -86.23 13.67 5.39
N LEU A 2 -85.22 12.81 5.60
CA LEU A 2 -84.57 12.03 4.52
C LEU A 2 -85.55 11.27 3.59
N ARG A 3 -86.56 10.59 4.15
CA ARG A 3 -87.51 9.77 3.36
C ARG A 3 -88.30 10.59 2.32
N ARG A 4 -88.69 11.82 2.65
CA ARG A 4 -89.37 12.74 1.70
C ARG A 4 -88.44 13.26 0.62
N VAL A 5 -87.16 13.49 0.95
CA VAL A 5 -86.14 13.96 0.01
C VAL A 5 -85.79 12.85 -1.00
N VAL A 6 -85.60 11.60 -0.53
CA VAL A 6 -85.32 10.44 -1.38
C VAL A 6 -86.48 10.13 -2.33
N LEU A 7 -87.73 10.21 -1.86
CA LEU A 7 -88.92 10.01 -2.70
C LEU A 7 -89.13 11.12 -3.73
N ARG A 8 -88.74 12.38 -3.43
CA ARG A 8 -88.75 13.48 -4.41
C ARG A 8 -87.66 13.28 -5.47
N PHE A 9 -86.46 12.88 -5.05
CA PHE A 9 -85.33 12.61 -5.93
C PHE A 9 -85.63 11.45 -6.90
N ALA A 10 -86.20 10.36 -6.39
CA ALA A 10 -86.59 9.20 -7.21
C ALA A 10 -87.74 9.49 -8.21
N ARG A 11 -88.50 10.58 -8.02
CA ARG A 11 -89.61 11.00 -8.90
C ARG A 11 -89.25 12.18 -9.81
N ASP A 12 -88.03 12.71 -9.72
CA ASP A 12 -87.62 13.86 -10.53
C ASP A 12 -87.37 13.44 -11.99
N ARG A 13 -88.02 14.13 -12.93
CA ARG A 13 -87.92 13.85 -14.36
C ARG A 13 -86.73 14.55 -15.03
N LYS A 14 -85.99 15.39 -14.31
CA LYS A 14 -84.76 16.07 -14.77
C LYS A 14 -83.48 15.31 -14.36
N ALA A 15 -83.49 13.98 -14.44
CA ALA A 15 -82.45 13.10 -13.90
C ALA A 15 -81.12 13.05 -14.69
N ASN A 16 -80.87 13.97 -15.64
CA ASN A 16 -79.63 13.98 -16.45
C ASN A 16 -78.36 13.98 -15.58
N VAL A 17 -78.36 14.71 -14.46
CA VAL A 17 -77.22 14.75 -13.53
C VAL A 17 -76.98 13.40 -12.86
N ALA A 18 -78.04 12.70 -12.45
CA ALA A 18 -77.93 11.39 -11.81
C ALA A 18 -77.44 10.31 -12.81
N ILE A 19 -77.87 10.39 -14.07
CA ILE A 19 -77.43 9.49 -15.15
C ILE A 19 -75.96 9.74 -15.50
N ILE A 20 -75.55 11.01 -15.71
CA ILE A 20 -74.15 11.37 -15.98
C ILE A 20 -73.25 10.97 -14.80
N PHE A 21 -73.70 11.20 -13.56
CA PHE A 21 -72.98 10.77 -12.36
C PHE A 21 -72.81 9.25 -12.29
N ALA A 22 -73.87 8.48 -12.54
CA ALA A 22 -73.80 7.02 -12.56
C ALA A 22 -72.87 6.49 -13.66
N LEU A 23 -72.89 7.09 -14.85
CA LEU A 23 -71.99 6.73 -15.95
C LEU A 23 -70.53 7.11 -15.66
N MET A 24 -70.28 8.25 -15.01
CA MET A 24 -68.93 8.69 -14.61
C MET A 24 -68.39 7.94 -13.39
N MET A 25 -69.26 7.38 -12.54
CA MET A 25 -68.86 6.58 -11.38
C MET A 25 -68.10 5.31 -11.78
N VAL A 26 -68.45 4.68 -12.91
CA VAL A 26 -67.78 3.47 -13.40
C VAL A 26 -66.30 3.72 -13.76
N PRO A 27 -65.94 4.67 -14.66
CA PRO A 27 -64.53 4.92 -15.00
C PRO A 27 -63.74 5.53 -13.83
N THR A 28 -64.36 6.28 -12.93
CA THR A 28 -63.65 6.83 -11.76
C THR A 28 -63.30 5.75 -10.74
N ILE A 29 -64.23 4.85 -10.39
CA ILE A 29 -63.93 3.70 -9.52
C ILE A 29 -62.87 2.80 -10.17
N PHE A 30 -62.96 2.58 -11.48
CA PHE A 30 -61.95 1.84 -12.24
C PHE A 30 -60.55 2.45 -12.08
N LEU A 31 -60.40 3.76 -12.31
CA LEU A 31 -59.13 4.46 -12.19
C LEU A 31 -58.59 4.46 -10.75
N LEU A 32 -59.46 4.59 -9.75
CA LEU A 32 -59.07 4.49 -8.34
C LEU A 32 -58.55 3.10 -7.98
N GLY A 33 -59.24 2.03 -8.41
CA GLY A 33 -58.78 0.66 -8.21
C GLY A 33 -57.42 0.40 -8.86
N MET A 34 -57.25 0.83 -10.11
CA MET A 34 -55.97 0.74 -10.83
C MET A 34 -54.85 1.49 -10.13
N THR A 35 -55.13 2.69 -9.62
CA THR A 35 -54.14 3.52 -8.91
C THR A 35 -53.69 2.83 -7.63
N LEU A 36 -54.61 2.28 -6.85
CA LEU A 36 -54.30 1.55 -5.62
C LEU A 36 -53.44 0.30 -5.89
N ASP A 37 -53.83 -0.52 -6.87
CA ASP A 37 -53.06 -1.71 -7.25
C ASP A 37 -51.66 -1.35 -7.77
N TYR A 38 -51.55 -0.25 -8.53
CA TYR A 38 -50.25 0.28 -8.97
C TYR A 38 -49.36 0.75 -7.85
N THR A 39 -49.90 1.56 -6.93
CA THR A 39 -49.13 2.03 -5.78
C THR A 39 -48.68 0.87 -4.89
N LEU A 40 -49.52 -0.15 -4.70
CA LEU A 40 -49.15 -1.35 -3.95
C LEU A 40 -48.07 -2.18 -4.66
N ALA A 41 -48.18 -2.37 -5.98
CA ALA A 41 -47.15 -3.05 -6.77
C ALA A 41 -45.81 -2.31 -6.70
N LEU A 42 -45.81 -0.98 -6.81
CA LEU A 42 -44.62 -0.16 -6.67
C LEU A 42 -44.00 -0.25 -5.27
N ARG A 43 -44.80 -0.17 -4.20
CA ARG A 43 -44.31 -0.34 -2.82
C ARG A 43 -43.65 -1.71 -2.63
N LYS A 44 -44.24 -2.79 -3.17
CA LYS A 44 -43.64 -4.14 -3.12
C LYS A 44 -42.33 -4.19 -3.91
N ARG A 45 -42.28 -3.54 -5.08
CA ARG A 45 -41.04 -3.42 -5.87
C ARG A 45 -39.94 -2.72 -5.07
N GLU A 46 -40.25 -1.62 -4.38
CA GLU A 46 -39.28 -0.92 -3.52
C GLU A 46 -38.78 -1.80 -2.36
N GLN A 47 -39.68 -2.54 -1.71
CA GLN A 47 -39.30 -3.46 -0.64
C GLN A 47 -38.44 -4.63 -1.15
N LEU A 48 -38.75 -5.18 -2.33
CA LEU A 48 -37.95 -6.23 -2.96
C LEU A 48 -36.61 -5.72 -3.47
N ASN A 49 -36.54 -4.47 -3.95
CA ASN A 49 -35.28 -3.81 -4.28
C ASN A 49 -34.40 -3.64 -3.03
N ALA A 50 -34.99 -3.24 -1.89
CA ALA A 50 -34.26 -3.19 -0.63
C ALA A 50 -33.80 -4.58 -0.15
N ALA A 51 -34.57 -5.63 -0.43
CA ALA A 51 -34.15 -7.02 -0.17
C ALA A 51 -32.98 -7.45 -1.08
N ALA A 52 -33.03 -7.11 -2.37
CA ALA A 52 -31.96 -7.38 -3.34
C ALA A 52 -30.67 -6.64 -2.96
N ASP A 53 -30.78 -5.39 -2.55
CA ASP A 53 -29.66 -4.57 -2.09
C ASP A 53 -29.00 -5.15 -0.82
N ALA A 54 -29.82 -5.48 0.18
CA ALA A 54 -29.34 -6.13 1.40
C ALA A 54 -28.64 -7.47 1.11
N ALA A 55 -29.15 -8.24 0.14
CA ALA A 55 -28.56 -9.49 -0.29
C ALA A 55 -27.23 -9.30 -1.04
N ALA A 56 -27.16 -8.32 -1.94
CA ALA A 56 -25.94 -7.99 -2.68
C ALA A 56 -24.82 -7.55 -1.71
N ILE A 57 -25.14 -6.62 -0.80
CA ILE A 57 -24.20 -6.15 0.25
C ILE A 57 -23.77 -7.31 1.16
N ALA A 58 -24.69 -8.20 1.52
CA ALA A 58 -24.37 -9.35 2.37
C ALA A 58 -23.29 -10.26 1.77
N ALA A 59 -23.32 -10.45 0.46
CA ALA A 59 -22.40 -11.32 -0.27
C ALA A 59 -21.05 -10.67 -0.62
N VAL A 60 -20.88 -9.36 -0.33
CA VAL A 60 -19.59 -8.65 -0.48
C VAL A 60 -18.98 -8.21 0.87
N ARG A 61 -19.52 -8.69 2.00
CA ARG A 61 -18.92 -8.45 3.33
C ARG A 61 -17.50 -9.03 3.40
N PRO A 62 -16.61 -8.52 4.27
CA PRO A 62 -15.22 -9.00 4.39
C PRO A 62 -15.09 -10.53 4.52
N ALA A 63 -15.92 -11.17 5.34
CA ALA A 63 -15.92 -12.63 5.49
C ALA A 63 -16.31 -13.38 4.20
N MET A 64 -17.17 -12.78 3.37
CA MET A 64 -17.54 -13.35 2.08
C MET A 64 -16.44 -13.12 1.04
N LEU A 65 -15.73 -12.00 1.06
CA LEU A 65 -14.64 -11.74 0.12
C LEU A 65 -13.48 -12.75 0.22
N THR A 66 -13.30 -13.37 1.38
CA THR A 66 -12.32 -14.45 1.56
C THR A 66 -12.85 -15.84 1.23
N GLN A 67 -14.15 -15.98 0.96
CA GLN A 67 -14.74 -17.24 0.52
C GLN A 67 -14.44 -17.47 -0.96
N THR A 68 -13.76 -18.57 -1.27
CA THR A 68 -13.42 -19.00 -2.64
C THR A 68 -14.55 -19.80 -3.28
N ASP A 69 -15.37 -20.49 -2.49
CA ASP A 69 -16.53 -21.23 -3.00
C ASP A 69 -17.70 -20.29 -3.32
N THR A 70 -17.88 -20.00 -4.61
CA THR A 70 -18.97 -19.13 -5.10
C THR A 70 -20.37 -19.67 -4.77
N SER A 71 -20.53 -20.97 -4.51
CA SER A 71 -21.82 -21.55 -4.13
C SER A 71 -22.25 -21.10 -2.72
N VAL A 72 -21.29 -20.99 -1.78
CA VAL A 72 -21.53 -20.49 -0.43
C VAL A 72 -21.90 -19.01 -0.45
N VAL A 73 -21.23 -18.23 -1.31
CA VAL A 73 -21.51 -16.80 -1.50
C VAL A 73 -22.92 -16.61 -2.07
N ARG A 74 -23.28 -17.40 -3.09
CA ARG A 74 -24.61 -17.39 -3.69
C ARG A 74 -25.69 -17.73 -2.66
N ALA A 75 -25.52 -18.82 -1.93
CA ALA A 75 -26.46 -19.27 -0.90
C ALA A 75 -26.66 -18.21 0.20
N THR A 76 -25.60 -17.47 0.55
CA THR A 76 -25.68 -16.37 1.52
C THR A 76 -26.56 -15.21 1.01
N ALA A 77 -26.37 -14.78 -0.24
CA ALA A 77 -27.23 -13.75 -0.85
C ALA A 77 -28.69 -14.22 -0.95
N GLU A 78 -28.92 -15.45 -1.40
CA GLU A 78 -30.25 -16.06 -1.53
C GLU A 78 -30.97 -16.12 -0.18
N ALA A 79 -30.28 -16.55 0.89
CA ALA A 79 -30.84 -16.62 2.24
C ALA A 79 -31.23 -15.23 2.78
N VAL A 80 -30.39 -14.21 2.58
CA VAL A 80 -30.68 -12.83 3.00
C VAL A 80 -31.85 -12.26 2.21
N PHE A 81 -31.89 -12.49 0.90
CA PHE A 81 -33.01 -12.07 0.06
C PHE A 81 -34.32 -12.72 0.51
N ALA A 82 -34.34 -14.05 0.66
CA ALA A 82 -35.54 -14.79 1.07
C ALA A 82 -36.08 -14.32 2.45
N ALA A 83 -35.19 -14.01 3.39
CA ALA A 83 -35.57 -13.50 4.71
C ALA A 83 -36.26 -12.12 4.66
N LYS A 84 -36.00 -11.31 3.62
CA LYS A 84 -36.54 -9.96 3.45
C LYS A 84 -37.65 -9.88 2.41
N ALA A 85 -37.70 -10.81 1.45
CA ALA A 85 -38.64 -10.84 0.34
C ALA A 85 -39.99 -11.52 0.69
N ASN A 86 -40.14 -12.06 1.90
CA ASN A 86 -41.40 -12.61 2.38
C ASN A 86 -42.40 -11.50 2.76
N LEU A 87 -42.99 -10.89 1.72
CA LEU A 87 -43.89 -9.73 1.85
C LEU A 87 -45.36 -10.13 1.62
N PRO A 88 -46.29 -9.61 2.43
CA PRO A 88 -47.72 -9.82 2.20
C PRO A 88 -48.20 -9.32 0.83
N GLY A 89 -49.12 -10.07 0.21
CA GLY A 89 -49.72 -9.70 -1.07
C GLY A 89 -48.84 -10.03 -2.29
N LEU A 90 -47.77 -10.80 -2.14
CA LEU A 90 -47.12 -11.50 -3.25
C LEU A 90 -47.76 -12.88 -3.44
N SER A 91 -47.77 -13.39 -4.67
CA SER A 91 -48.29 -14.74 -4.97
C SER A 91 -47.43 -15.84 -4.35
N ALA A 92 -46.13 -15.59 -4.22
CA ALA A 92 -45.14 -16.47 -3.58
C ALA A 92 -43.91 -15.62 -3.22
N VAL A 93 -43.03 -16.16 -2.37
CA VAL A 93 -41.72 -15.56 -2.12
C VAL A 93 -40.89 -15.71 -3.40
N PRO A 94 -40.37 -14.62 -4.00
CA PRO A 94 -39.61 -14.70 -5.23
C PRO A 94 -38.24 -15.37 -4.99
N THR A 95 -37.83 -16.22 -5.92
CA THR A 95 -36.47 -16.77 -5.95
C THR A 95 -35.57 -15.81 -6.73
N PRO A 96 -34.50 -15.28 -6.11
CA PRO A 96 -33.59 -14.40 -6.81
C PRO A 96 -32.66 -15.18 -7.76
N THR A 97 -32.18 -14.52 -8.79
CA THR A 97 -31.01 -14.95 -9.57
C THR A 97 -29.80 -14.17 -9.07
N VAL A 98 -28.79 -14.88 -8.58
CA VAL A 98 -27.58 -14.26 -8.01
C VAL A 98 -26.37 -14.61 -8.89
N THR A 99 -25.77 -13.56 -9.45
CA THR A 99 -24.55 -13.66 -10.25
C THR A 99 -23.36 -13.20 -9.41
N VAL A 100 -22.34 -14.06 -9.30
CA VAL A 100 -21.08 -13.79 -8.62
C VAL A 100 -19.99 -13.65 -9.67
N THR A 101 -19.29 -12.53 -9.67
CA THR A 101 -18.18 -12.27 -10.61
C THR A 101 -16.96 -11.78 -9.86
N ASP A 102 -15.90 -12.58 -9.88
CA ASP A 102 -14.61 -12.25 -9.29
C ASP A 102 -13.64 -11.79 -10.37
N SER A 103 -12.99 -10.65 -10.15
CA SER A 103 -11.97 -10.08 -11.03
C SER A 103 -10.81 -9.58 -10.16
N GLY A 104 -9.75 -10.39 -10.08
CA GLY A 104 -8.65 -10.16 -9.15
C GLY A 104 -9.16 -10.09 -7.71
N LEU A 105 -8.88 -8.98 -7.04
CA LEU A 105 -9.30 -8.73 -5.65
C LEU A 105 -10.75 -8.25 -5.52
N ALA A 106 -11.42 -7.91 -6.63
CA ALA A 106 -12.75 -7.34 -6.63
C ALA A 106 -13.81 -8.44 -6.86
N ARG A 107 -14.83 -8.44 -6.01
CA ARG A 107 -16.04 -9.24 -6.20
C ARG A 107 -17.21 -8.32 -6.50
N THR A 108 -17.95 -8.66 -7.56
CA THR A 108 -19.20 -8.02 -7.93
C THR A 108 -20.33 -9.04 -7.78
N ILE A 109 -21.36 -8.66 -7.02
CA ILE A 109 -22.58 -9.45 -6.82
C ILE A 109 -23.73 -8.71 -7.48
N THR A 110 -24.47 -9.40 -8.33
CA THR A 110 -25.74 -8.88 -8.88
C THR A 110 -26.87 -9.81 -8.46
N VAL A 111 -27.87 -9.26 -7.77
CA VAL A 111 -29.08 -9.95 -7.34
C VAL A 111 -30.24 -9.40 -8.14
N SER A 112 -30.88 -10.23 -8.96
CA SER A 112 -32.08 -9.88 -9.72
C SER A 112 -33.26 -10.75 -9.31
N TYR A 113 -34.48 -10.22 -9.37
CA TYR A 113 -35.68 -10.97 -9.03
C TYR A 113 -36.85 -10.63 -9.97
N THR A 114 -37.80 -11.55 -10.03
CA THR A 114 -39.13 -11.33 -10.60
C THR A 114 -40.17 -11.81 -9.60
N ALA A 115 -41.26 -11.07 -9.41
CA ALA A 115 -42.31 -11.39 -8.45
C ALA A 115 -43.69 -10.98 -8.96
N GLU A 116 -44.72 -11.69 -8.51
CA GLU A 116 -46.11 -11.42 -8.88
C GLU A 116 -46.83 -10.73 -7.70
N SER A 117 -47.17 -9.45 -7.87
CA SER A 117 -47.97 -8.69 -6.91
C SER A 117 -49.45 -9.01 -7.12
N ILE A 118 -50.13 -9.53 -6.09
CA ILE A 118 -51.58 -9.74 -6.10
C ILE A 118 -52.27 -8.38 -6.15
N ASN A 119 -53.23 -8.26 -7.08
CA ASN A 119 -54.08 -7.09 -7.25
C ASN A 119 -55.33 -7.23 -6.37
N ASN A 120 -55.78 -6.13 -5.75
CA ASN A 120 -56.99 -6.10 -4.94
C ASN A 120 -58.26 -5.97 -5.79
N PHE A 121 -58.17 -5.46 -7.02
CA PHE A 121 -59.30 -5.30 -7.94
C PHE A 121 -59.16 -6.14 -9.23
N PRO A 122 -58.97 -7.48 -9.12
CA PRO A 122 -58.63 -8.31 -10.28
C PRO A 122 -59.77 -8.42 -11.31
N GLY A 123 -61.02 -8.37 -10.86
CA GLY A 123 -62.21 -8.41 -11.74
C GLY A 123 -62.42 -7.13 -12.54
N VAL A 124 -61.91 -5.99 -12.05
CA VAL A 124 -61.96 -4.71 -12.75
C VAL A 124 -60.88 -4.64 -13.82
N LEU A 125 -59.69 -5.19 -13.53
CA LEU A 125 -58.50 -5.10 -14.38
C LEU A 125 -58.29 -6.29 -15.32
N GLY A 126 -59.04 -7.38 -15.14
CA GLY A 126 -58.86 -8.63 -15.90
C GLY A 126 -57.52 -9.33 -15.64
N LYS A 127 -56.74 -8.89 -14.64
CA LYS A 127 -55.45 -9.46 -14.23
C LYS A 127 -55.41 -9.70 -12.73
N GLN A 128 -55.15 -10.95 -12.36
CA GLN A 128 -55.03 -11.38 -10.95
C GLN A 128 -53.75 -10.85 -10.28
N THR A 129 -52.68 -10.71 -11.06
CA THR A 129 -51.38 -10.22 -10.58
C THR A 129 -50.75 -9.25 -11.57
N TRP A 130 -49.86 -8.41 -11.06
CA TRP A 130 -48.90 -7.64 -11.85
C TRP A 130 -47.47 -8.05 -11.52
N GLN A 131 -46.71 -8.33 -12.57
CA GLN A 131 -45.30 -8.65 -12.44
C GLN A 131 -44.50 -7.39 -12.05
N VAL A 132 -43.64 -7.55 -11.06
CA VAL A 132 -42.61 -6.58 -10.68
C VAL A 132 -41.26 -7.27 -10.78
N ALA A 133 -40.26 -6.52 -11.24
CA ALA A 133 -38.89 -6.98 -11.35
C ALA A 133 -37.94 -5.88 -10.88
N GLY A 134 -36.73 -6.29 -10.50
CA GLY A 134 -35.69 -5.39 -10.05
C GLY A 134 -34.35 -6.11 -9.95
N SER A 135 -33.30 -5.31 -9.79
CA SER A 135 -31.94 -5.79 -9.61
C SER A 135 -31.14 -4.83 -8.74
N ALA A 136 -30.23 -5.37 -7.93
CA ALA A 136 -29.24 -4.61 -7.19
C ALA A 136 -27.85 -5.21 -7.42
N THR A 137 -26.84 -4.34 -7.50
CA THR A 137 -25.44 -4.74 -7.65
C THR A 137 -24.64 -4.17 -6.50
N ALA A 138 -23.70 -4.94 -5.96
CA ALA A 138 -22.73 -4.47 -4.98
C ALA A 138 -21.34 -4.96 -5.39
N LYS A 139 -20.32 -4.13 -5.19
CA LYS A 139 -18.92 -4.45 -5.48
C LYS A 139 -18.04 -4.14 -4.29
N ALA A 140 -17.19 -5.08 -3.90
CA ALA A 140 -16.15 -4.81 -2.92
C ALA A 140 -14.80 -5.44 -3.33
N SER A 141 -13.71 -4.87 -2.82
CA SER A 141 -12.35 -5.35 -3.07
C SER A 141 -11.64 -5.68 -1.77
N SER A 142 -10.96 -6.83 -1.75
CA SER A 142 -10.07 -7.24 -0.67
C SER A 142 -8.71 -6.56 -0.79
N ALA A 143 -7.99 -6.47 0.33
CA ALA A 143 -6.56 -6.25 0.27
C ALA A 143 -5.85 -7.52 -0.25
N PRO A 144 -4.71 -7.38 -0.96
CA PRO A 144 -3.94 -8.51 -1.46
C PRO A 144 -3.02 -9.11 -0.40
N ASN A 145 -2.72 -10.39 -0.56
CA ASN A 145 -1.51 -11.00 -0.03
C ASN A 145 -0.27 -10.33 -0.65
N MET A 146 0.73 -10.02 0.15
CA MET A 146 1.91 -9.26 -0.29
C MET A 146 3.22 -9.83 0.27
N ASN A 147 4.25 -9.81 -0.58
CA ASN A 147 5.63 -10.06 -0.20
C ASN A 147 6.40 -8.74 -0.23
N PHE A 148 7.05 -8.40 0.87
CA PHE A 148 7.81 -7.17 1.06
C PHE A 148 9.30 -7.47 1.07
N TYR A 149 10.05 -6.75 0.25
CA TYR A 149 11.50 -6.86 0.12
C TYR A 149 12.12 -5.56 0.62
N LEU A 150 12.60 -5.57 1.86
CA LEU A 150 13.28 -4.42 2.43
C LEU A 150 14.71 -4.42 1.86
N LEU A 151 15.02 -3.42 1.02
CA LEU A 151 16.35 -3.16 0.47
C LEU A 151 16.89 -1.92 1.17
N LEU A 152 17.78 -2.14 2.13
CA LEU A 152 18.23 -1.14 3.08
C LEU A 152 19.66 -0.73 2.76
N ASP A 153 19.91 0.57 2.67
CA ASP A 153 21.26 1.10 2.53
C ASP A 153 22.06 0.85 3.82
N ASP A 154 23.18 0.14 3.70
CA ASP A 154 24.16 -0.04 4.77
C ASP A 154 25.54 0.51 4.41
N SER A 155 25.60 1.33 3.35
CA SER A 155 26.83 1.96 2.89
C SER A 155 27.38 2.99 3.90
N PRO A 156 28.63 3.45 3.74
CA PRO A 156 29.27 4.36 4.69
C PRO A 156 28.51 5.67 4.94
N SER A 157 27.67 6.13 4.00
CA SER A 157 26.87 7.35 4.19
C SER A 157 25.83 7.19 5.31
N MET A 158 25.41 5.96 5.58
CA MET A 158 24.47 5.62 6.66
C MET A 158 25.13 5.64 8.04
N ALA A 159 26.45 5.81 8.09
CA ALA A 159 27.23 5.98 9.32
C ALA A 159 27.24 7.42 9.85
N ILE A 160 26.49 8.33 9.23
CA ILE A 160 26.36 9.70 9.76
C ILE A 160 25.55 9.70 11.06
N ALA A 161 25.96 10.52 12.02
CA ALA A 161 25.19 10.81 13.20
C ALA A 161 23.77 11.33 12.84
N ALA A 162 22.76 10.82 13.54
CA ALA A 162 21.36 10.88 13.10
C ALA A 162 20.69 12.25 13.25
N THR A 163 21.05 12.99 14.29
CA THR A 163 20.48 14.30 14.64
C THR A 163 21.59 15.36 14.71
N GLN A 164 21.23 16.65 14.69
CA GLN A 164 22.24 17.71 14.87
C GLN A 164 22.98 17.60 16.21
N THR A 165 22.28 17.17 17.27
CA THR A 165 22.90 16.89 18.57
C THR A 165 23.90 15.76 18.48
N ASP A 166 23.53 14.64 17.84
CA ASP A 166 24.45 13.52 17.63
C ASP A 166 25.64 13.92 16.75
N ILE A 167 25.43 14.74 15.71
CA ILE A 167 26.49 15.27 14.84
C ILE A 167 27.49 16.08 15.67
N ASN A 168 27.01 17.01 16.50
CA ASN A 168 27.88 17.80 17.36
C ASN A 168 28.64 16.92 18.35
N ASN A 169 27.97 15.93 18.94
CA ASN A 169 28.58 14.96 19.85
C ASN A 169 29.64 14.12 19.15
N MET A 170 29.41 13.74 17.88
CA MET A 170 30.32 12.93 17.08
C MET A 170 31.58 13.69 16.71
N ILE A 171 31.43 14.94 16.26
CA ILE A 171 32.55 15.85 16.00
C ILE A 171 33.39 16.05 17.26
N ALA A 172 32.73 16.28 18.41
CA ALA A 172 33.42 16.44 19.69
C ALA A 172 34.13 15.15 20.14
N ALA A 173 33.49 14.00 19.99
CA ALA A 173 34.03 12.70 20.39
C ALA A 173 35.22 12.25 19.53
N THR A 174 35.31 12.73 18.29
CA THR A 174 36.39 12.41 17.35
C THR A 174 37.50 13.47 17.32
N ASN A 175 37.51 14.44 18.24
CA ASN A 175 38.50 15.53 18.21
C ASN A 175 39.96 15.05 18.42
N SER A 176 40.15 13.92 19.10
CA SER A 176 41.44 13.30 19.38
C SER A 176 41.86 12.28 18.32
N GLN A 177 40.98 12.01 17.34
CA GLN A 177 41.29 11.10 16.25
C GLN A 177 42.41 11.68 15.36
N PRO A 178 43.11 10.83 14.61
CA PRO A 178 44.08 11.25 13.60
C PRO A 178 43.44 12.18 12.57
N SER A 179 44.27 12.95 11.86
CA SER A 179 43.84 14.05 11.00
C SER A 179 42.75 13.69 9.99
N TYR A 180 42.77 12.48 9.41
CA TYR A 180 41.78 12.05 8.41
C TYR A 180 40.42 11.64 9.01
N ALA A 181 40.35 11.36 10.32
CA ALA A 181 39.13 10.94 11.04
C ALA A 181 38.70 11.94 12.13
N ARG A 182 39.47 13.02 12.30
CA ARG A 182 39.28 14.04 13.33
C ARG A 182 38.07 14.92 13.05
N ASN A 183 37.35 15.30 14.11
CA ASN A 183 36.22 16.24 14.05
C ASN A 183 35.18 15.81 13.00
N CYS A 184 34.98 14.51 12.85
CA CYS A 184 34.17 13.92 11.80
C CYS A 184 32.78 13.61 12.35
N ALA A 185 31.74 13.92 11.56
CA ALA A 185 30.36 13.54 11.87
C ALA A 185 30.02 12.10 11.43
N PHE A 186 30.91 11.46 10.66
CA PHE A 186 30.77 10.08 10.20
C PHE A 186 31.47 9.10 11.15
N ALA A 187 30.75 8.03 11.44
CA ALA A 187 31.21 6.90 12.22
C ALA A 187 31.80 5.80 11.32
N CYS A 188 32.86 6.13 10.57
CA CYS A 188 33.51 5.19 9.64
C CYS A 188 33.83 3.86 10.35
N HIS A 189 33.44 2.76 9.71
CA HIS A 189 33.62 1.39 10.18
C HIS A 189 34.87 0.79 9.54
N GLU A 190 36.02 0.97 10.17
CA GLU A 190 37.33 0.63 9.60
C GLU A 190 37.95 -0.58 10.32
N VAL A 191 38.41 -1.58 9.56
CA VAL A 191 39.19 -2.70 10.13
C VAL A 191 40.59 -2.25 10.52
N HIS A 192 41.20 -1.34 9.77
CA HIS A 192 42.57 -0.90 9.96
C HIS A 192 42.69 0.63 10.04
N PRO A 193 42.04 1.33 11.00
CA PRO A 193 42.18 2.77 11.15
C PRO A 193 43.68 3.15 11.25
N ASN A 194 44.13 4.13 10.46
CA ASN A 194 45.54 4.56 10.32
C ASN A 194 46.45 3.48 9.72
N ASN A 195 45.88 2.58 8.92
CA ASN A 195 46.55 1.39 8.39
C ASN A 195 47.01 0.45 9.53
N GLN A 196 46.29 0.45 10.65
CA GLN A 196 46.60 -0.32 11.85
C GLN A 196 45.34 -0.96 12.43
N ASN A 197 45.45 -2.17 12.97
CA ASN A 197 44.33 -2.87 13.62
C ASN A 197 43.72 -2.04 14.77
N PRO A 198 42.41 -2.16 15.03
CA PRO A 198 41.74 -1.36 16.03
C PRO A 198 42.15 -1.85 17.42
N SER A 199 42.46 -0.92 18.32
CA SER A 199 42.89 -1.21 19.69
C SER A 199 42.29 -0.21 20.68
N SER A 200 42.64 -0.28 21.97
CA SER A 200 42.20 0.73 22.94
C SER A 200 42.70 2.15 22.60
N THR A 201 43.84 2.25 21.90
CA THR A 201 44.51 3.51 21.56
C THR A 201 44.29 3.96 20.12
N ASN A 202 43.84 3.07 19.24
CA ASN A 202 43.63 3.33 17.83
C ASN A 202 42.26 2.76 17.40
N LYS A 203 41.20 3.53 17.58
CA LYS A 203 39.81 3.08 17.33
C LYS A 203 39.28 3.72 16.08
N ASP A 204 38.47 2.99 15.32
CA ASP A 204 37.67 3.58 14.26
C ASP A 204 36.56 4.48 14.85
N ASN A 205 35.98 5.32 13.99
CA ASN A 205 34.95 6.25 14.44
C ASN A 205 33.64 5.53 14.81
N LEU A 206 33.34 4.36 14.24
CA LEU A 206 32.21 3.55 14.69
C LEU A 206 32.36 3.13 16.15
N THR A 207 33.53 2.62 16.55
CA THR A 207 33.80 2.25 17.94
C THR A 207 33.69 3.45 18.87
N VAL A 208 34.10 4.65 18.43
CA VAL A 208 33.89 5.89 19.20
C VAL A 208 32.41 6.20 19.38
N ALA A 209 31.62 6.16 18.30
CA ALA A 209 30.19 6.42 18.33
C ALA A 209 29.47 5.47 19.30
N ARG A 210 29.77 4.16 19.23
CA ARG A 210 29.20 3.15 20.14
C ARG A 210 29.58 3.39 21.60
N ASN A 211 30.84 3.69 21.90
CA ASN A 211 31.29 3.99 23.27
C ASN A 211 30.66 5.27 23.86
N LYS A 212 30.21 6.18 23.00
CA LYS A 212 29.57 7.44 23.40
C LYS A 212 28.05 7.42 23.27
N ASN A 213 27.45 6.28 22.90
CA ASN A 213 26.01 6.13 22.66
C ASN A 213 25.47 7.15 21.64
N ILE A 214 26.26 7.46 20.60
CA ILE A 214 25.85 8.37 19.52
C ILE A 214 24.98 7.59 18.54
N THR A 215 23.79 8.11 18.26
CA THR A 215 22.85 7.47 17.34
C THR A 215 23.24 7.76 15.90
N LEU A 216 23.32 6.72 15.06
CA LEU A 216 23.61 6.83 13.63
C LEU A 216 22.34 6.65 12.80
N ARG A 217 22.38 7.12 11.55
CA ARG A 217 21.25 6.98 10.62
C ARG A 217 20.86 5.51 10.40
N ILE A 218 21.83 4.61 10.29
CA ILE A 218 21.55 3.17 10.20
C ILE A 218 20.83 2.60 11.44
N ASP A 219 21.05 3.17 12.63
CA ASP A 219 20.36 2.74 13.85
C ASP A 219 18.88 3.12 13.79
N LEU A 220 18.57 4.31 13.25
CA LEU A 220 17.20 4.75 13.02
C LEU A 220 16.49 3.89 11.95
N VAL A 221 17.19 3.50 10.87
CA VAL A 221 16.64 2.56 9.87
C VAL A 221 16.37 1.20 10.51
N THR A 222 17.31 0.67 11.29
CA THR A 222 17.16 -0.59 12.02
C THR A 222 15.96 -0.54 12.97
N ASN A 223 15.78 0.57 13.71
CA ASN A 223 14.63 0.79 14.58
C ASN A 223 13.30 0.87 13.81
N ALA A 224 13.29 1.54 12.65
CA ALA A 224 12.12 1.63 11.79
C ALA A 224 11.69 0.25 11.26
N VAL A 225 12.66 -0.58 10.83
CA VAL A 225 12.42 -1.96 10.42
C VAL A 225 11.94 -2.81 11.59
N LYS A 226 12.48 -2.61 12.79
CA LYS A 226 12.02 -3.29 14.01
C LYS A 226 10.56 -2.95 14.33
N GLN A 227 10.18 -1.67 14.30
CA GLN A 227 8.78 -1.25 14.48
C GLN A 227 7.86 -1.87 13.42
N LEU A 228 8.31 -1.90 12.17
CA LEU A 228 7.56 -2.45 11.04
C LEU A 228 7.31 -3.96 11.20
N LEU A 229 8.34 -4.74 11.57
CA LEU A 229 8.31 -6.20 11.57
C LEU A 229 7.96 -6.84 12.91
N VAL A 230 8.26 -6.22 14.06
CA VAL A 230 8.06 -6.85 15.38
C VAL A 230 7.54 -5.91 16.47
N GLY A 231 7.66 -4.60 16.28
CA GLY A 231 7.18 -3.58 17.21
C GLY A 231 8.31 -2.74 17.83
N PRO A 232 7.97 -1.75 18.67
CA PRO A 232 6.67 -1.56 19.31
C PRO A 232 5.59 -1.02 18.37
N TRP A 233 4.41 -1.66 18.35
CA TRP A 233 3.21 -1.16 17.68
C TRP A 233 1.97 -1.63 18.45
N SER A 234 0.92 -0.80 18.49
CA SER A 234 -0.36 -1.16 19.10
C SER A 234 -1.38 -1.42 18.00
N CYS A 235 -1.89 -2.65 17.94
CA CYS A 235 -2.93 -3.01 16.98
C CYS A 235 -4.33 -2.78 17.57
N PRO A 236 -5.24 -2.10 16.84
CA PRO A 236 -6.63 -1.97 17.26
C PRO A 236 -7.38 -3.31 17.33
N GLN A 237 -6.93 -4.32 16.59
CA GLN A 237 -7.54 -5.65 16.60
C GLN A 237 -7.09 -6.44 17.83
N SER A 238 -8.06 -6.85 18.65
CA SER A 238 -7.81 -7.66 19.85
C SER A 238 -7.08 -8.96 19.52
N GLY A 239 -6.11 -9.33 20.36
CA GLY A 239 -5.33 -10.56 20.22
C GLY A 239 -4.19 -10.52 19.19
N VAL A 240 -3.97 -9.37 18.52
CA VAL A 240 -2.86 -9.21 17.57
C VAL A 240 -1.69 -8.48 18.23
N SER A 241 -0.52 -9.13 18.25
CA SER A 241 0.74 -8.57 18.72
C SER A 241 1.80 -8.58 17.62
N GLY A 242 2.83 -7.75 17.75
CA GLY A 242 3.93 -7.63 16.79
C GLY A 242 4.08 -6.21 16.23
N GLY A 243 4.61 -6.12 15.01
CA GLY A 243 4.82 -4.86 14.32
C GLY A 243 3.62 -4.40 13.49
N VAL A 244 3.83 -3.33 12.73
CA VAL A 244 2.83 -2.76 11.83
C VAL A 244 2.36 -3.79 10.79
N MET A 245 3.27 -4.62 10.26
CA MET A 245 2.93 -5.62 9.24
C MET A 245 1.93 -6.67 9.75
N GLN A 246 2.13 -7.22 10.95
CA GLN A 246 1.21 -8.18 11.55
C GLN A 246 -0.17 -7.56 11.81
N CYS A 247 -0.18 -6.31 12.29
CA CYS A 247 -1.43 -5.61 12.53
C CYS A 247 -2.23 -5.41 11.23
N MET A 248 -1.58 -4.91 10.17
CA MET A 248 -2.26 -4.68 8.90
C MET A 248 -2.67 -5.99 8.22
N ALA A 249 -1.83 -7.03 8.28
CA ALA A 249 -2.17 -8.36 7.78
C ALA A 249 -3.45 -8.88 8.44
N ALA A 250 -3.57 -8.74 9.76
CA ALA A 250 -4.72 -9.18 10.53
C ALA A 250 -5.98 -8.35 10.23
N LEU A 251 -5.88 -7.01 10.22
CA LEU A 251 -7.00 -6.11 9.92
C LEU A 251 -7.57 -6.33 8.52
N ASN A 252 -6.70 -6.66 7.57
CA ASN A 252 -7.05 -6.85 6.18
C ASN A 252 -7.40 -8.31 5.83
N ASN A 253 -7.26 -9.25 6.77
CA ASN A 253 -7.38 -10.69 6.55
C ASN A 253 -6.52 -11.19 5.36
N THR A 254 -5.25 -10.77 5.36
CA THR A 254 -4.25 -11.08 4.32
C THR A 254 -2.99 -11.66 4.93
N THR A 255 -2.16 -12.31 4.11
CA THR A 255 -0.84 -12.79 4.48
C THR A 255 0.23 -11.86 3.95
N TYR A 256 1.06 -11.34 4.86
CA TYR A 256 2.27 -10.60 4.52
C TYR A 256 3.52 -11.42 4.85
N LYS A 257 4.48 -11.40 3.93
CA LYS A 257 5.82 -11.94 4.14
C LYS A 257 6.86 -10.83 3.99
N ALA A 258 7.99 -10.96 4.66
CA ALA A 258 9.08 -10.00 4.61
C ALA A 258 10.40 -10.71 4.31
N ALA A 259 11.23 -10.05 3.52
CA ALA A 259 12.63 -10.35 3.31
C ALA A 259 13.46 -9.11 3.64
N ILE A 260 14.68 -9.31 4.13
CA ILE A 260 15.60 -8.24 4.51
C ILE A 260 16.88 -8.42 3.69
N TYR A 261 17.21 -7.38 2.95
CA TYR A 261 18.43 -7.25 2.18
C TYR A 261 19.07 -5.92 2.51
N THR A 262 20.39 -5.89 2.48
CA THR A 262 21.13 -4.63 2.53
C THR A 262 21.94 -4.46 1.25
N PHE A 263 22.38 -3.24 0.98
CA PHE A 263 23.28 -2.98 -0.13
C PHE A 263 24.31 -1.93 0.24
N ASP A 264 25.54 -2.26 -0.17
CA ASP A 264 26.69 -1.39 -0.17
C ASP A 264 27.28 -1.39 -1.59
N TYR A 265 28.55 -1.74 -1.78
CA TYR A 265 29.08 -2.11 -3.11
C TYR A 265 28.67 -3.53 -3.55
N ASN A 266 28.07 -4.31 -2.65
CA ASN A 266 27.49 -5.62 -2.87
C ASN A 266 25.98 -5.62 -2.55
N PHE A 267 25.30 -6.67 -3.02
CA PHE A 267 23.96 -7.03 -2.57
C PHE A 267 24.06 -8.11 -1.49
N ASN A 268 23.59 -7.79 -0.29
CA ASN A 268 23.75 -8.63 0.90
C ASN A 268 22.40 -9.23 1.33
N THR A 269 22.37 -10.53 1.60
CA THR A 269 21.16 -11.22 2.09
C THR A 269 21.21 -11.35 3.61
N ILE A 270 20.28 -10.68 4.30
CA ILE A 270 20.11 -10.82 5.75
C ILE A 270 19.06 -11.89 6.07
N GLN A 271 17.94 -11.88 5.35
CA GLN A 271 16.87 -12.85 5.50
C GLN A 271 16.07 -12.99 4.21
N THR A 272 15.95 -14.23 3.72
CA THR A 272 15.07 -14.55 2.60
C THR A 272 13.59 -14.54 3.02
N LEU A 273 12.69 -14.42 2.05
CA LEU A 273 11.26 -14.23 2.27
C LEU A 273 10.65 -15.22 3.28
N THR A 274 10.16 -14.68 4.39
CA THR A 274 9.57 -15.44 5.50
C THR A 274 8.50 -14.62 6.22
N THR A 275 7.98 -15.08 7.37
CA THR A 275 7.03 -14.31 8.17
C THR A 275 7.69 -13.05 8.76
N PRO A 276 6.97 -11.92 8.97
CA PRO A 276 7.55 -10.72 9.57
C PRO A 276 8.22 -10.98 10.93
N THR A 277 7.64 -11.87 11.75
CA THR A 277 8.21 -12.26 13.05
C THR A 277 9.55 -12.96 12.89
N THR A 278 9.67 -13.92 11.97
CA THR A 278 10.94 -14.61 11.69
C THR A 278 11.97 -13.67 11.07
N ALA A 279 11.57 -12.79 10.16
CA ALA A 279 12.47 -11.78 9.61
C ALA A 279 12.97 -10.81 10.70
N GLY A 280 12.11 -10.48 11.67
CA GLY A 280 12.45 -9.67 12.81
C GLY A 280 13.61 -10.18 13.66
N THR A 281 13.84 -11.50 13.72
CA THR A 281 14.97 -12.06 14.49
C THR A 281 16.33 -11.77 13.86
N MET A 282 16.35 -11.41 12.57
CA MET A 282 17.58 -11.15 11.81
C MET A 282 17.95 -9.67 11.74
N ILE A 283 17.12 -8.77 12.28
CA ILE A 283 17.35 -7.32 12.25
C ILE A 283 18.71 -6.93 12.87
N GLY A 284 19.17 -7.65 13.89
CA GLY A 284 20.47 -7.41 14.53
C GLY A 284 21.68 -7.63 13.61
N ASN A 285 21.50 -8.25 12.45
CA ASN A 285 22.54 -8.46 11.44
C ASN A 285 22.63 -7.33 10.41
N ILE A 286 21.74 -6.32 10.49
CA ILE A 286 21.87 -5.09 9.69
C ILE A 286 23.03 -4.29 10.30
N GLN A 287 24.14 -4.19 9.57
CA GLN A 287 25.37 -3.55 10.03
C GLN A 287 25.97 -2.68 8.94
N LEU A 288 26.66 -1.62 9.32
CA LEU A 288 27.39 -0.78 8.36
C LEU A 288 28.43 -1.61 7.64
N MET A 289 28.54 -1.38 6.34
CA MET A 289 29.65 -1.83 5.52
C MET A 289 30.97 -1.54 6.23
N THR A 290 31.80 -2.58 6.34
CA THR A 290 33.17 -2.45 6.82
C THR A 290 34.10 -2.12 5.66
N VAL A 291 34.99 -1.16 5.86
CA VAL A 291 36.09 -0.84 4.95
C VAL A 291 37.43 -1.17 5.61
N ASP A 292 38.49 -1.33 4.82
CA ASP A 292 39.81 -1.57 5.38
C ASP A 292 40.35 -0.32 6.09
N HIS A 293 40.53 0.77 5.36
CA HIS A 293 40.93 2.08 5.89
C HIS A 293 40.64 3.17 4.87
N GLN A 294 40.84 4.43 5.24
CA GLN A 294 40.72 5.57 4.33
C GLN A 294 41.49 5.37 3.00
N ASN A 295 40.83 5.61 1.87
CA ASN A 295 41.23 5.30 0.49
C ASN A 295 41.36 3.80 0.14
N CYS A 296 40.86 2.90 0.99
CA CYS A 296 40.96 1.47 0.81
C CYS A 296 39.71 0.73 1.30
N VAL A 297 38.81 0.43 0.37
CA VAL A 297 37.60 -0.35 0.66
C VAL A 297 37.95 -1.80 1.03
N ILE A 298 38.84 -2.43 0.24
CA ILE A 298 39.24 -3.82 0.40
C ILE A 298 40.76 -3.90 0.53
N TYR A 299 41.23 -4.59 1.58
CA TYR A 299 42.65 -4.83 1.81
C TYR A 299 43.36 -5.38 0.56
N GLY A 300 44.50 -4.79 0.22
CA GLY A 300 45.29 -5.19 -0.95
C GLY A 300 44.83 -4.62 -2.29
N ASN A 301 43.70 -3.91 -2.35
CA ASN A 301 43.25 -3.15 -3.53
C ASN A 301 42.87 -1.70 -3.15
N CYS A 302 43.84 -0.98 -2.59
CA CYS A 302 43.66 0.39 -2.10
C CYS A 302 43.81 1.39 -3.26
N SER A 303 42.69 1.85 -3.79
CA SER A 303 42.67 2.77 -4.93
C SER A 303 41.66 3.90 -4.79
N THR A 304 40.58 3.72 -4.01
CA THR A 304 39.54 4.74 -3.81
C THR A 304 38.50 4.29 -2.74
N ASP A 305 37.68 5.24 -2.26
CA ASP A 305 36.62 5.06 -1.23
C ASP A 305 35.19 4.81 -1.76
N TYR A 306 34.98 3.86 -2.67
CA TYR A 306 33.62 3.53 -3.12
C TYR A 306 32.84 2.72 -2.05
N GLY A 307 31.53 2.63 -2.15
CA GLY A 307 30.77 1.86 -1.15
C GLY A 307 29.25 1.82 -1.31
N SER A 308 28.69 2.46 -2.32
CA SER A 308 27.22 2.56 -2.49
C SER A 308 26.84 2.25 -3.95
N ASP A 309 26.31 1.06 -4.20
CA ASP A 309 25.77 0.62 -5.49
C ASP A 309 24.28 0.29 -5.39
N ILE A 310 23.46 1.35 -5.34
CA ILE A 310 22.00 1.24 -5.27
C ILE A 310 21.46 0.45 -6.47
N SER A 311 21.98 0.68 -7.68
CA SER A 311 21.56 -0.06 -8.88
C SER A 311 21.92 -1.55 -8.80
N GLY A 312 23.07 -1.89 -8.23
CA GLY A 312 23.50 -3.26 -7.94
C GLY A 312 22.56 -3.92 -6.94
N GLY A 313 22.23 -3.24 -5.84
CA GLY A 313 21.23 -3.68 -4.85
C GLY A 313 19.85 -3.92 -5.47
N LEU A 314 19.36 -2.98 -6.29
CA LEU A 314 18.09 -3.11 -7.00
C LEU A 314 18.11 -4.27 -8.02
N THR A 315 19.23 -4.47 -8.71
CA THR A 315 19.39 -5.60 -9.64
C THR A 315 19.42 -6.92 -8.89
N GLY A 316 20.11 -6.99 -7.75
CA GLY A 316 20.16 -8.15 -6.88
C GLY A 316 18.79 -8.53 -6.33
N VAL A 317 18.06 -7.57 -5.75
CA VAL A 317 16.70 -7.83 -5.24
C VAL A 317 15.74 -8.22 -6.36
N ASN A 318 15.87 -7.63 -7.55
CA ASN A 318 15.11 -8.03 -8.73
C ASN A 318 15.37 -9.51 -9.08
N GLY A 319 16.61 -9.99 -8.98
CA GLY A 319 16.96 -11.38 -9.26
C GLY A 319 16.33 -12.42 -8.32
N VAL A 320 16.00 -12.04 -7.07
CA VAL A 320 15.43 -12.96 -6.07
C VAL A 320 13.91 -12.89 -5.95
N MET A 321 13.27 -11.81 -6.43
CA MET A 321 11.81 -11.69 -6.42
C MET A 321 11.16 -12.63 -7.45
N PRO A 322 10.08 -13.35 -7.10
CA PRO A 322 9.31 -14.15 -8.06
C PRO A 322 8.49 -13.26 -9.02
N ALA A 323 7.78 -13.87 -9.96
CA ALA A 323 6.77 -13.15 -10.74
C ALA A 323 5.58 -12.76 -9.83
N PRO A 324 5.16 -11.48 -9.81
CA PRO A 324 4.04 -11.05 -8.99
C PRO A 324 2.71 -11.61 -9.50
N GLY A 325 1.83 -11.99 -8.57
CA GLY A 325 0.44 -12.36 -8.84
C GLY A 325 -0.54 -11.24 -8.51
N SER A 326 -1.82 -11.56 -8.47
CA SER A 326 -2.87 -10.60 -8.11
C SER A 326 -3.01 -10.44 -6.59
N GLY A 327 -2.48 -11.38 -5.81
CA GLY A 327 -2.54 -11.40 -4.35
C GLY A 327 -3.88 -11.86 -3.79
N THR A 328 -4.69 -12.58 -4.57
CA THR A 328 -5.95 -13.16 -4.12
C THR A 328 -5.73 -14.41 -3.27
N ASN A 329 -6.80 -14.94 -2.66
CA ASN A 329 -6.80 -16.23 -1.98
C ASN A 329 -7.21 -17.39 -2.92
N GLN A 330 -7.29 -17.15 -4.23
CA GLN A 330 -7.67 -18.18 -5.20
C GLN A 330 -6.51 -19.15 -5.45
N ALA A 331 -6.84 -20.42 -5.68
CA ALA A 331 -5.84 -21.45 -5.94
C ALA A 331 -5.03 -21.12 -7.22
N GLY A 332 -3.70 -21.15 -7.10
CA GLY A 332 -2.78 -20.87 -8.21
C GLY A 332 -2.40 -19.40 -8.39
N ASP A 333 -2.98 -18.48 -7.62
CA ASP A 333 -2.53 -17.08 -7.58
C ASP A 333 -1.38 -16.90 -6.57
N THR A 334 -0.52 -15.91 -6.82
CA THR A 334 0.62 -15.59 -5.96
C THR A 334 0.47 -14.19 -5.36
N PRO A 335 1.20 -13.89 -4.26
CA PRO A 335 1.20 -12.55 -3.68
C PRO A 335 1.63 -11.46 -4.67
N GLN A 336 1.23 -10.22 -4.39
CA GLN A 336 1.87 -9.07 -5.01
C GLN A 336 3.26 -8.85 -4.40
N GLU A 337 4.19 -8.33 -5.19
CA GLU A 337 5.58 -8.11 -4.76
C GLU A 337 5.84 -6.60 -4.61
N VAL A 338 6.49 -6.21 -3.51
CA VAL A 338 6.80 -4.81 -3.22
C VAL A 338 8.23 -4.67 -2.69
N VAL A 339 9.04 -3.83 -3.33
CA VAL A 339 10.35 -3.42 -2.83
C VAL A 339 10.20 -2.17 -1.97
N PHE A 340 10.81 -2.16 -0.79
CA PHE A 340 11.03 -0.95 0.02
C PHE A 340 12.50 -0.59 -0.07
N LEU A 341 12.82 0.46 -0.83
CA LEU A 341 14.16 1.02 -0.91
C LEU A 341 14.31 2.12 0.14
N VAL A 342 15.25 1.96 1.07
CA VAL A 342 15.59 2.98 2.08
C VAL A 342 17.03 3.41 1.85
N THR A 343 17.26 4.66 1.42
CA THR A 343 18.59 5.14 0.99
C THR A 343 18.64 6.67 0.99
N ASP A 344 19.86 7.23 0.91
CA ASP A 344 20.09 8.63 0.61
C ASP A 344 20.20 8.95 -0.90
N GLY A 345 20.14 7.93 -1.76
CA GLY A 345 19.99 8.09 -3.20
C GLY A 345 21.25 8.42 -3.98
N VAL A 346 22.41 8.47 -3.34
CA VAL A 346 23.69 8.71 -4.01
C VAL A 346 24.45 7.40 -4.17
N GLU A 347 24.78 7.08 -5.42
CA GLU A 347 25.72 6.03 -5.74
C GLU A 347 27.14 6.54 -5.64
N ASP A 348 28.01 5.69 -5.10
CA ASP A 348 29.45 5.84 -5.08
C ASP A 348 30.09 4.48 -5.39
N LYS A 349 30.26 4.19 -6.68
CA LYS A 349 30.59 2.83 -7.15
C LYS A 349 31.59 2.82 -8.29
N LEU A 350 32.16 1.65 -8.54
CA LEU A 350 32.99 1.40 -9.71
C LEU A 350 32.14 0.93 -10.89
N ILE A 351 32.36 1.54 -12.06
CA ILE A 351 31.77 1.10 -13.31
C ILE A 351 32.87 0.76 -14.33
N PRO A 352 32.59 -0.08 -15.34
CA PRO A 352 33.51 -0.29 -16.46
C PRO A 352 33.80 1.02 -17.20
N LYS A 353 35.03 1.22 -17.69
CA LYS A 353 35.39 2.37 -18.53
C LYS A 353 34.58 2.50 -19.83
N THR A 354 33.97 1.40 -20.27
CA THR A 354 33.08 1.38 -21.44
C THR A 354 31.70 1.94 -21.14
N ALA A 355 31.34 2.07 -19.86
CA ALA A 355 30.14 2.78 -19.40
C ALA A 355 30.47 4.24 -19.09
N SER A 356 29.44 5.04 -18.84
CA SER A 356 29.59 6.45 -18.49
C SER A 356 28.91 6.74 -17.16
N CYS A 357 29.54 7.58 -16.34
CA CYS A 357 28.85 8.21 -15.22
C CYS A 357 27.72 9.11 -15.74
N ASP A 358 26.94 9.65 -14.82
CA ASP A 358 25.99 10.71 -15.08
C ASP A 358 26.63 11.84 -15.90
N PRO A 359 25.96 12.37 -16.95
CA PRO A 359 26.51 13.47 -17.73
C PRO A 359 26.86 14.71 -16.89
N ASN A 360 26.15 14.92 -15.78
CA ASN A 360 26.42 16.01 -14.86
C ASN A 360 27.45 15.63 -13.78
N ALA A 361 27.92 14.37 -13.71
CA ALA A 361 29.06 14.02 -12.87
C ALA A 361 30.33 14.54 -13.56
N THR A 362 30.66 15.80 -13.29
CA THR A 362 31.51 16.65 -14.12
C THR A 362 33.00 16.31 -14.16
N TYR A 363 33.45 15.19 -13.55
CA TYR A 363 34.88 14.87 -13.49
C TYR A 363 35.12 13.36 -13.33
N PRO A 364 36.10 12.75 -14.03
CA PRO A 364 36.49 11.38 -13.73
C PRO A 364 37.06 11.32 -12.30
N LEU A 365 36.39 10.56 -11.42
CA LEU A 365 37.02 10.10 -10.18
C LEU A 365 38.14 9.11 -10.56
N PRO A 366 39.14 8.91 -9.68
CA PRO A 366 40.34 8.14 -10.00
C PRO A 366 40.01 6.79 -10.65
N THR A 367 40.78 6.45 -11.68
CA THR A 367 40.69 5.14 -12.31
C THR A 367 41.12 4.09 -11.28
N VAL A 368 40.31 3.05 -11.13
CA VAL A 368 40.69 1.87 -10.34
C VAL A 368 41.22 0.81 -11.31
N GLY A 369 42.52 0.54 -11.22
CA GLY A 369 43.21 -0.32 -12.17
C GLY A 369 43.17 0.20 -13.61
N THR A 370 43.09 -0.71 -14.59
CA THR A 370 43.08 -0.36 -16.02
C THR A 370 41.69 -0.37 -16.65
N THR A 371 40.67 -0.93 -15.98
CA THR A 371 39.37 -1.28 -16.57
C THR A 371 38.17 -0.53 -15.97
N GLN A 372 38.30 0.08 -14.79
CA GLN A 372 37.18 0.69 -14.06
C GLN A 372 37.40 2.16 -13.73
N VAL A 373 36.30 2.88 -13.56
CA VAL A 373 36.26 4.27 -13.08
C VAL A 373 35.23 4.37 -11.96
N ARG A 374 35.50 5.20 -10.95
CA ARG A 374 34.53 5.51 -9.88
C ARG A 374 33.52 6.55 -10.37
N CYS A 375 32.27 6.43 -9.98
CA CYS A 375 31.23 7.44 -10.22
C CYS A 375 30.53 7.77 -8.92
N GLN A 376 30.41 9.08 -8.63
CA GLN A 376 29.56 9.62 -7.58
C GLN A 376 28.40 10.36 -8.24
N GLN A 377 27.18 9.86 -8.07
CA GLN A 377 26.02 10.32 -8.84
C GLN A 377 24.70 9.89 -8.19
N PRO A 378 23.57 10.53 -8.53
CA PRO A 378 22.26 10.03 -8.16
C PRO A 378 21.93 8.68 -8.80
N LEU A 379 21.13 7.85 -8.12
CA LEU A 379 20.62 6.56 -8.62
C LEU A 379 20.26 6.59 -10.12
N ASN A 380 20.78 5.63 -10.88
CA ASN A 380 20.27 5.35 -12.22
C ASN A 380 18.93 4.60 -12.15
N THR A 381 17.88 5.19 -12.72
CA THR A 381 16.50 4.70 -12.58
C THR A 381 16.17 3.52 -13.52
N ALA A 382 17.09 3.08 -14.37
CA ALA A 382 16.90 1.94 -15.26
C ALA A 382 16.56 0.64 -14.52
N ALA A 383 17.19 0.39 -13.37
CA ALA A 383 16.87 -0.78 -12.53
C ALA A 383 15.42 -0.71 -12.00
N CYS A 384 14.98 0.47 -11.60
CA CYS A 384 13.61 0.71 -11.15
C CYS A 384 12.59 0.46 -12.28
N THR A 385 12.90 0.90 -13.50
CA THR A 385 12.07 0.63 -14.69
C THR A 385 11.94 -0.86 -14.96
N THR A 386 13.05 -1.62 -14.88
CA THR A 386 13.04 -3.08 -15.05
C THR A 386 12.14 -3.76 -14.02
N ILE A 387 12.25 -3.38 -12.75
CA ILE A 387 11.41 -3.93 -11.66
C ILE A 387 9.94 -3.57 -11.89
N LYS A 388 9.62 -2.30 -12.18
CA LYS A 388 8.25 -1.85 -12.42
C LYS A 388 7.60 -2.51 -13.63
N ASN A 389 8.36 -2.78 -14.69
CA ASN A 389 7.88 -3.49 -15.88
C ASN A 389 7.48 -4.95 -15.61
N ARG A 390 7.94 -5.54 -14.50
CA ARG A 390 7.46 -6.85 -14.04
C ARG A 390 6.14 -6.79 -13.28
N GLY A 391 5.57 -5.60 -13.05
CA GLY A 391 4.39 -5.40 -12.19
C GLY A 391 4.72 -5.29 -10.70
N ILE A 392 5.99 -5.17 -10.34
CA ILE A 392 6.44 -5.04 -8.95
C ILE A 392 6.42 -3.57 -8.54
N ARG A 393 5.87 -3.27 -7.36
CA ARG A 393 5.83 -1.90 -6.82
C ARG A 393 7.12 -1.56 -6.10
N ILE A 394 7.56 -0.31 -6.20
CA ILE A 394 8.73 0.20 -5.46
C ILE A 394 8.26 1.33 -4.56
N ALA A 395 8.37 1.13 -3.26
CA ALA A 395 8.22 2.16 -2.25
C ALA A 395 9.62 2.69 -1.89
N VAL A 396 9.80 4.00 -1.95
CA VAL A 396 11.09 4.64 -1.68
C VAL A 396 10.97 5.55 -0.47
N LEU A 397 11.78 5.27 0.55
CA LEU A 397 12.01 6.15 1.68
C LEU A 397 13.38 6.82 1.51
N TYR A 398 13.36 8.07 1.10
CA TYR A 398 14.54 8.90 0.95
C TYR A 398 14.96 9.49 2.30
N THR A 399 16.08 9.03 2.84
CA THR A 399 16.74 9.71 3.96
C THR A 399 17.58 10.84 3.39
N GLU A 400 17.12 12.09 3.54
CA GLU A 400 17.66 13.21 2.78
C GLU A 400 19.19 13.30 2.88
N TYR A 401 19.84 13.45 1.72
CA TYR A 401 21.29 13.57 1.64
C TYR A 401 21.70 14.89 2.30
N LEU A 402 22.52 14.82 3.35
CA LEU A 402 22.88 16.01 4.14
C LEU A 402 23.67 16.99 3.27
N GLN A 403 23.26 18.26 3.25
CA GLN A 403 24.03 19.31 2.58
C GLN A 403 25.24 19.70 3.44
N LEU A 404 26.43 19.71 2.84
CA LEU A 404 27.69 20.06 3.51
C LEU A 404 28.35 21.27 2.81
N PRO A 405 27.75 22.48 2.90
CA PRO A 405 28.19 23.64 2.11
C PRO A 405 29.60 24.14 2.45
N THR A 406 30.18 23.71 3.57
CA THR A 406 31.57 24.02 3.95
C THR A 406 32.57 22.95 3.50
N ASP A 407 32.10 21.81 2.98
CA ASP A 407 32.94 20.70 2.55
C ASP A 407 33.24 20.81 1.04
N ASN A 408 34.52 20.91 0.70
CA ASN A 408 34.95 21.11 -0.68
C ASN A 408 34.63 19.90 -1.58
N TRP A 409 34.70 18.68 -1.02
CA TRP A 409 34.39 17.47 -1.78
C TRP A 409 32.90 17.43 -2.14
N TYR A 410 32.01 17.61 -1.17
CA TYR A 410 30.57 17.74 -1.37
C TYR A 410 30.24 18.82 -2.40
N ASN A 411 30.79 20.03 -2.24
CA ASN A 411 30.51 21.15 -3.14
C ASN A 411 30.92 20.86 -4.59
N THR A 412 32.01 20.13 -4.78
CA THR A 412 32.53 19.81 -6.11
C THR A 412 31.85 18.58 -6.73
N ARG A 413 31.41 17.61 -5.90
CA ARG A 413 30.96 16.29 -6.37
C ARG A 413 29.45 16.11 -6.32
N ILE A 414 28.81 16.52 -5.22
CA ILE A 414 27.43 16.14 -4.90
C ILE A 414 26.47 17.33 -4.93
N ALA A 415 26.92 18.54 -4.56
CA ALA A 415 26.04 19.71 -4.41
C ALA A 415 25.22 20.01 -5.68
N GLN A 416 25.78 19.81 -6.86
CA GLN A 416 25.07 19.98 -8.13
C GLN A 416 23.81 19.10 -8.26
N PHE A 417 23.80 17.93 -7.63
CA PHE A 417 22.66 17.02 -7.61
C PHE A 417 21.74 17.21 -6.41
N ASN A 418 22.26 17.84 -5.35
CA ASN A 418 21.57 18.03 -4.08
C ASN A 418 20.98 19.45 -3.92
N ASN A 419 21.23 20.34 -4.89
CA ASN A 419 20.68 21.70 -4.95
C ASN A 419 19.40 21.75 -5.81
N PRO A 420 18.45 22.67 -5.52
CA PRO A 420 18.56 23.76 -4.55
C PRO A 420 18.33 23.35 -3.09
N SER A 421 17.71 22.20 -2.83
CA SER A 421 17.58 21.60 -1.49
C SER A 421 17.62 20.08 -1.59
N SER A 422 17.94 19.41 -0.47
CA SER A 422 17.97 17.95 -0.44
C SER A 422 16.67 17.30 -0.87
N SER A 423 15.52 17.95 -0.58
CA SER A 423 14.18 17.47 -0.91
C SER A 423 13.73 17.73 -2.35
N THR A 424 14.44 18.58 -3.11
CA THR A 424 14.01 18.99 -4.47
C THR A 424 15.09 18.83 -5.54
N GLY A 425 16.33 18.55 -5.14
CA GLY A 425 17.43 18.30 -6.06
C GLY A 425 17.26 17.04 -6.90
N THR A 426 18.16 16.84 -7.85
CA THR A 426 18.16 15.68 -8.75
C THR A 426 18.16 14.34 -8.00
N ILE A 427 18.80 14.24 -6.82
CA ILE A 427 18.76 13.03 -5.98
C ILE A 427 17.30 12.68 -5.62
N ALA A 428 16.57 13.64 -5.05
CA ALA A 428 15.17 13.46 -4.68
C ALA A 428 14.30 13.11 -5.90
N GLN A 429 14.47 13.85 -7.00
CA GLN A 429 13.70 13.63 -8.23
C GLN A 429 13.92 12.22 -8.82
N ARG A 430 15.15 11.70 -8.79
CA ARG A 430 15.43 10.34 -9.27
C ARG A 430 14.83 9.28 -8.37
N LEU A 431 14.95 9.44 -7.06
CA LEU A 431 14.31 8.53 -6.10
C LEU A 431 12.78 8.55 -6.24
N GLU A 432 12.17 9.71 -6.43
CA GLU A 432 10.73 9.83 -6.67
C GLU A 432 10.32 9.16 -7.99
N SER A 433 11.09 9.36 -9.06
CA SER A 433 10.82 8.69 -10.35
C SER A 433 11.07 7.17 -10.32
N CYS A 434 11.95 6.71 -9.44
CA CYS A 434 12.19 5.28 -9.19
C CYS A 434 10.95 4.66 -8.53
N ALA A 435 10.36 5.35 -7.55
CA ALA A 435 9.17 4.91 -6.85
C ALA A 435 7.98 4.65 -7.81
N SER A 436 7.07 3.80 -7.37
CA SER A 436 5.74 3.67 -7.97
C SER A 436 4.86 4.85 -7.55
N PRO A 437 3.80 5.18 -8.32
CA PRO A 437 2.94 6.33 -8.03
C PRO A 437 2.44 6.35 -6.58
N GLY A 438 2.64 7.47 -5.88
CA GLY A 438 2.22 7.67 -4.50
C GLY A 438 3.05 6.95 -3.42
N LEU A 439 4.11 6.22 -3.81
CA LEU A 439 4.97 5.44 -2.92
C LEU A 439 6.36 6.06 -2.70
N TYR A 440 6.44 7.39 -2.69
CA TYR A 440 7.64 8.14 -2.32
C TYR A 440 7.41 8.88 -1.01
N ALA A 441 8.40 8.87 -0.13
CA ALA A 441 8.47 9.67 1.08
C ALA A 441 9.91 10.11 1.33
N SER A 442 10.11 11.30 1.89
CA SER A 442 11.42 11.78 2.34
C SER A 442 11.43 12.08 3.84
N VAL A 443 12.62 12.00 4.45
CA VAL A 443 12.85 12.33 5.86
C VAL A 443 14.12 13.15 5.96
N GLN A 444 14.02 14.34 6.55
CA GLN A 444 15.15 15.21 6.78
C GLN A 444 16.02 14.72 7.94
N THR A 445 17.24 15.25 8.08
CA THR A 445 18.10 14.95 9.23
C THR A 445 17.38 15.34 10.54
N GLY A 446 17.37 14.43 11.52
CA GLY A 446 16.60 14.56 12.76
C GLY A 446 15.09 14.26 12.64
N GLY A 447 14.60 13.91 11.45
CA GLY A 447 13.22 13.47 11.27
C GLY A 447 12.97 12.03 11.72
N ASP A 448 11.68 11.66 11.85
CA ASP A 448 11.27 10.35 12.33
C ASP A 448 11.19 9.32 11.19
N ILE A 449 12.28 8.57 11.00
CA ILE A 449 12.38 7.50 10.00
C ILE A 449 11.36 6.38 10.29
N SER A 450 11.10 6.06 11.56
CA SER A 450 10.14 5.02 11.95
C SER A 450 8.72 5.38 11.54
N ALA A 451 8.30 6.62 11.81
CA ALA A 451 7.00 7.12 11.39
C ALA A 451 6.88 7.19 9.86
N ALA A 452 7.91 7.67 9.17
CA ALA A 452 7.88 7.76 7.70
C ALA A 452 7.81 6.39 7.02
N LEU A 453 8.63 5.43 7.46
CA LEU A 453 8.59 4.05 6.93
C LEU A 453 7.23 3.39 7.22
N THR A 454 6.69 3.60 8.43
CA THR A 454 5.36 3.12 8.82
C THR A 454 4.28 3.70 7.92
N ASN A 455 4.27 5.02 7.72
CA ASN A 455 3.28 5.69 6.87
C ASN A 455 3.38 5.23 5.41
N LEU A 456 4.61 5.05 4.90
CA LEU A 456 4.84 4.52 3.56
C LEU A 456 4.31 3.09 3.43
N PHE A 457 4.56 2.23 4.42
CA PHE A 457 3.98 0.89 4.48
C PHE A 457 2.44 0.91 4.50
N LEU A 458 1.84 1.76 5.32
CA LEU A 458 0.37 1.89 5.39
C LEU A 458 -0.22 2.33 4.05
N LYS A 459 0.44 3.23 3.30
CA LYS A 459 0.02 3.59 1.93
C LYS A 459 0.03 2.39 0.99
N VAL A 460 1.07 1.55 1.05
CA VAL A 460 1.15 0.32 0.25
C VAL A 460 0.06 -0.68 0.63
N ALA A 461 -0.18 -0.85 1.92
CA ALA A 461 -1.12 -1.83 2.46
C ALA A 461 -2.60 -1.44 2.28
N SER A 462 -2.89 -0.13 2.15
CA SER A 462 -4.26 0.40 2.07
C SER A 462 -4.76 0.70 0.65
N SER A 463 -3.90 0.66 -0.37
CA SER A 463 -4.23 1.11 -1.73
C SER A 463 -5.21 0.21 -2.53
N THR A 464 -5.90 -0.74 -1.89
CA THR A 464 -6.56 -1.86 -2.60
C THR A 464 -7.95 -2.25 -2.11
N ALA A 465 -8.38 -1.84 -0.91
CA ALA A 465 -9.70 -2.19 -0.38
C ALA A 465 -10.71 -1.07 -0.64
N SER A 466 -11.88 -1.40 -1.23
CA SER A 466 -12.97 -0.44 -1.46
C SER A 466 -14.32 -1.13 -1.53
N LEU A 467 -15.40 -0.41 -1.20
CA LEU A 467 -16.79 -0.83 -1.38
C LEU A 467 -17.48 0.20 -2.28
N VAL A 468 -18.15 -0.27 -3.33
CA VAL A 468 -18.97 0.54 -4.24
C VAL A 468 -20.32 -0.15 -4.35
N GLN A 469 -21.37 0.64 -4.13
CA GLN A 469 -22.76 0.21 -4.23
C GLN A 469 -23.37 0.79 -5.49
#